data_AF-A0A521TG16-F1
#
_entry.id   AF-A0A521TG16-F1
#
_cell.length_a   1.000
_cell.length_b   1.000
_cell.length_c   1.000
_cell.angle_alpha   90.00
_cell.angle_beta   90.00
_cell.angle_gamma   90.00
#
_symmetry.space_group_name_H-M   'P 1'
#
loop_
_entity.id
_entity.type
_entity.pdbx_description
1 polymer ?
#
loop_
_entity_poly.entity_id
_entity_poly.type
_entity_poly.pdbx_seq_one_letter_code
_entity_poly.pdbx_strand_id
1 'polypeptide(L)'
;SITLGNIIELKSNDEQPNTSISDGSSTFSQIVTLVESGPNSGIFDSADDSDESIIAILDDAPRGQTGQIKYNQKSISVLTGSSTSSVSINEPILTVGGNSKSLKPGTKFPVSLLDPDQNINSGIKDDLDVFRDTSLIPTLEIGNPITLGNAYDVQFHSSSTTLVGGDTSNSSIPDTNSARLFIDTSNVAISSFEQISLNLRISASDLQSTLIDSSLSNTNGTNWLNYDLRSFANDFGITDFTDTSIVLSFTTLGSLPVTIIDSGDLSSAQGLIQLDDSDIQTISGRSGTVYLAINFDSSNNNSGVGNISAETNKQPIVFDLFSFGLDNDNDVNNSIYRFELEETTDNSSNFIGSLEYAVTNQLNILDPTFIKTIRPIDNEIKFIVTNRLIDEKGISISYSDLDKVGVTTTISTKSDIVTNSGVVYTGSSTYRFGQPVTFTLKDPDLNLKSDNVDVYLVNNDPTSSNVDTVGKDGNILLEILIKDIRYKRCTVNGVEYGGLASTGFTLVETGPSTGVFEGVFKMPSQICNESGTKLISTAGGSLDAKYHDSRDASGNSNIFSLLRDK
;
A
#
# COMPACT_ATOMS: atom_id res chain seq x y z
N SER A 1 7.02 48.59 3.92
CA SER A 1 8.40 48.09 4.12
C SER A 1 8.32 46.70 4.71
N ILE A 2 9.20 45.81 4.26
CA ILE A 2 9.32 44.46 4.82
C ILE A 2 10.67 44.36 5.54
N THR A 3 10.66 43.76 6.73
CA THR A 3 11.86 43.36 7.45
C THR A 3 11.87 41.84 7.43
N LEU A 4 12.73 41.28 6.60
CA LEU A 4 12.77 39.83 6.38
C LEU A 4 13.18 39.04 7.64
N GLY A 5 14.08 39.60 8.44
CA GLY A 5 14.70 38.87 9.53
C GLY A 5 15.53 37.70 8.99
N ASN A 6 15.67 36.64 9.79
CA ASN A 6 16.26 35.37 9.36
C ASN A 6 15.17 34.34 9.02
N ILE A 7 13.95 34.78 8.70
CA ILE A 7 12.79 33.88 8.59
C ILE A 7 11.97 34.05 7.31
N ILE A 8 11.92 35.25 6.73
CA ILE A 8 11.20 35.51 5.47
C ILE A 8 12.22 35.61 4.34
N GLU A 9 11.87 35.10 3.18
CA GLU A 9 12.53 35.40 1.93
C GLU A 9 11.56 35.98 0.89
N LEU A 10 12.12 36.65 -0.12
CA LEU A 10 11.34 37.15 -1.25
C LEU A 10 11.66 36.33 -2.48
N LYS A 11 10.63 35.73 -3.07
CA LYS A 11 10.69 34.95 -4.29
C LYS A 11 10.18 35.79 -5.48
N SER A 12 10.38 35.26 -6.68
CA SER A 12 9.70 35.71 -7.89
C SER A 12 8.49 34.83 -8.14
N ASN A 13 7.50 35.34 -8.85
CA ASN A 13 6.38 34.58 -9.40
C ASN A 13 5.99 35.19 -10.76
N ASP A 14 4.90 34.75 -11.40
CA ASP A 14 4.54 35.23 -12.74
C ASP A 14 4.19 36.73 -12.77
N GLU A 15 3.62 37.25 -11.68
CA GLU A 15 3.28 38.67 -11.50
C GLU A 15 4.48 39.54 -11.08
N GLN A 16 5.56 38.92 -10.58
CA GLN A 16 6.82 39.56 -10.23
C GLN A 16 8.02 38.69 -10.65
N PRO A 17 8.40 38.69 -11.93
CA PRO A 17 9.47 37.82 -12.44
C PRO A 17 10.88 38.26 -12.01
N ASN A 18 11.02 39.44 -11.40
CA ASN A 18 12.31 39.95 -10.94
C ASN A 18 12.23 40.33 -9.47
N THR A 19 13.23 39.94 -8.67
CA THR A 19 13.33 40.29 -7.24
C THR A 19 14.03 41.64 -7.00
N SER A 20 14.51 42.27 -8.07
CA SER A 20 15.09 43.61 -8.06
C SER A 20 14.82 44.36 -9.35
N ILE A 21 14.85 45.70 -9.28
CA ILE A 21 14.73 46.58 -10.44
C ILE A 21 15.88 47.60 -10.42
N SER A 22 16.39 47.98 -11.59
CA SER A 22 17.39 49.03 -11.71
C SER A 22 16.87 50.19 -12.56
N ASP A 23 17.16 51.42 -12.13
CA ASP A 23 16.93 52.63 -12.92
C ASP A 23 18.17 53.04 -13.75
N GLY A 24 19.19 52.19 -13.81
CA GLY A 24 20.48 52.43 -14.46
C GLY A 24 21.51 53.17 -13.59
N SER A 25 21.10 53.72 -12.44
CA SER A 25 22.00 54.39 -11.48
C SER A 25 22.02 53.68 -10.12
N SER A 26 20.90 53.08 -9.73
CA SER A 26 20.68 52.37 -8.48
C SER A 26 19.98 51.04 -8.78
N THR A 27 20.27 50.03 -7.97
CA THR A 27 19.51 48.77 -7.94
C THR A 27 18.67 48.77 -6.68
N PHE A 28 17.36 48.64 -6.85
CA PHE A 28 16.39 48.49 -5.78
C PHE A 28 16.11 46.99 -5.63
N SER A 29 16.65 46.39 -4.58
CA SER A 29 16.37 45.02 -4.17
C SER A 29 15.11 44.94 -3.29
N GLN A 30 14.57 43.74 -3.12
CA GLN A 30 13.41 43.46 -2.26
C GLN A 30 12.13 44.15 -2.71
N ILE A 31 11.85 44.11 -4.01
CA ILE A 31 10.58 44.60 -4.55
C ILE A 31 9.45 43.63 -4.20
N VAL A 32 8.24 44.20 -4.06
CA VAL A 32 7.02 43.46 -3.73
C VAL A 32 5.87 44.01 -4.57
N THR A 33 5.36 43.20 -5.48
CA THR A 33 4.15 43.44 -6.26
C THR A 33 2.95 42.91 -5.49
N LEU A 34 1.87 43.69 -5.44
CA LEU A 34 0.60 43.24 -4.90
C LEU A 34 -0.47 43.43 -5.98
N VAL A 35 -1.19 42.35 -6.31
CA VAL A 35 -2.19 42.32 -7.38
C VAL A 35 -3.58 42.32 -6.79
N GLU A 36 -4.51 43.10 -7.35
CA GLU A 36 -5.89 43.13 -6.88
C GLU A 36 -6.60 41.83 -7.27
N SER A 37 -7.13 41.09 -6.28
CA SER A 37 -7.82 39.79 -6.42
C SER A 37 -9.09 39.81 -7.31
N GLY A 38 -9.49 40.97 -7.80
CA GLY A 38 -10.59 41.12 -8.74
C GLY A 38 -10.97 42.58 -8.95
N PRO A 39 -11.72 42.92 -10.01
CA PRO A 39 -12.06 44.30 -10.32
C PRO A 39 -12.77 45.03 -9.17
N ASN A 40 -12.13 46.05 -8.59
CA ASN A 40 -12.63 46.83 -7.46
C ASN A 40 -12.86 46.02 -6.17
N SER A 41 -12.13 44.92 -5.96
CA SER A 41 -12.21 44.17 -4.71
C SER A 41 -11.62 44.97 -3.54
N GLY A 42 -10.62 45.82 -3.81
CA GLY A 42 -9.84 46.51 -2.79
C GLY A 42 -9.00 45.55 -1.92
N ILE A 43 -8.89 44.28 -2.33
CA ILE A 43 -8.11 43.23 -1.66
C ILE A 43 -6.96 42.88 -2.59
N PHE A 44 -5.74 43.04 -2.11
CA PHE A 44 -4.52 42.79 -2.86
C PHE A 44 -3.76 41.61 -2.27
N ASP A 45 -3.23 40.77 -3.15
CA ASP A 45 -2.47 39.57 -2.80
C ASP A 45 -1.03 39.64 -3.34
N SER A 46 -0.14 38.89 -2.71
CA SER A 46 1.23 38.63 -3.15
C SER A 46 1.37 37.32 -3.94
N ALA A 47 0.34 36.48 -3.96
CA ALA A 47 0.28 35.29 -4.81
C ALA A 47 -0.10 35.63 -6.27
N ASP A 48 0.34 34.79 -7.20
CA ASP A 48 -0.12 34.82 -8.59
C ASP A 48 -1.28 33.83 -8.83
N ASP A 49 -1.68 33.67 -10.09
CA ASP A 49 -2.77 32.76 -10.48
C ASP A 49 -2.43 31.26 -10.30
N SER A 50 -1.17 30.93 -9.95
CA SER A 50 -0.70 29.57 -9.63
C SER A 50 -0.49 29.35 -8.13
N ASP A 51 -1.02 30.26 -7.29
CA ASP A 51 -0.89 30.24 -5.83
C ASP A 51 0.57 30.29 -5.34
N GLU A 52 1.48 30.84 -6.14
CA GLU A 52 2.88 31.08 -5.76
C GLU A 52 3.04 32.48 -5.17
N SER A 53 3.32 32.56 -3.87
CA SER A 53 3.56 33.83 -3.16
C SER A 53 4.99 34.33 -3.33
N ILE A 54 5.14 35.63 -3.62
CA ILE A 54 6.47 36.29 -3.59
C ILE A 54 7.03 36.48 -2.17
N ILE A 55 6.23 36.22 -1.12
CA ILE A 55 6.67 36.25 0.28
C ILE A 55 6.60 34.82 0.81
N ALA A 56 7.76 34.24 1.13
CA ALA A 56 7.89 32.87 1.63
C ALA A 56 8.61 32.83 2.98
N ILE A 57 8.45 31.71 3.69
CA ILE A 57 9.22 31.37 4.89
C ILE A 57 10.43 30.54 4.45
N LEU A 58 11.61 30.81 5.02
CA LEU A 58 12.81 30.01 4.78
C LEU A 58 12.64 28.58 5.33
N ASP A 59 13.13 27.59 4.60
CA ASP A 59 13.05 26.18 5.02
C ASP A 59 13.82 25.90 6.33
N ASP A 60 14.86 26.68 6.62
CA ASP A 60 15.66 26.62 7.85
C ASP A 60 15.32 27.73 8.87
N ALA A 61 14.17 28.39 8.71
CA ALA A 61 13.77 29.52 9.54
C ALA A 61 13.83 29.17 11.05
N PRO A 62 14.65 29.89 11.85
CA PRO A 62 14.82 29.58 13.26
C PRO A 62 13.55 29.84 14.06
N ARG A 63 13.20 28.90 14.94
CA ARG A 63 12.04 29.00 15.84
C ARG A 63 12.09 30.24 16.72
N GLY A 64 10.94 30.88 16.89
CA GLY A 64 10.74 32.00 17.81
C GLY A 64 11.29 33.33 17.30
N GLN A 65 11.59 33.42 16.00
CA GLN A 65 12.02 34.65 15.35
C GLN A 65 10.91 35.23 14.47
N THR A 66 10.99 36.54 14.21
CA THR A 66 9.95 37.25 13.46
C THR A 66 10.52 38.08 12.32
N GLY A 67 9.83 38.01 11.19
CA GLY A 67 9.86 39.01 10.14
C GLY A 67 8.66 39.95 10.31
N GLN A 68 8.69 41.11 9.67
CA GLN A 68 7.64 42.12 9.83
C GLN A 68 7.25 42.75 8.50
N ILE A 69 5.95 42.89 8.28
CA ILE A 69 5.38 43.61 7.15
C ILE A 69 4.73 44.87 7.70
N LYS A 70 5.19 46.04 7.24
CA LYS A 70 4.64 47.35 7.62
C LYS A 70 4.03 48.05 6.41
N TYR A 71 2.74 48.32 6.47
CA TYR A 71 2.01 49.08 5.47
C TYR A 71 1.13 50.15 6.13
N ASN A 72 1.13 51.37 5.58
CA ASN A 72 0.37 52.50 6.09
C ASN A 72 0.46 52.67 7.64
N GLN A 73 1.68 52.60 8.17
CA GLN A 73 2.00 52.72 9.60
C GLN A 73 1.45 51.61 10.51
N LYS A 74 0.76 50.60 9.96
CA LYS A 74 0.41 49.36 10.66
C LYS A 74 1.45 48.30 10.38
N SER A 75 1.82 47.53 11.40
CA SER A 75 2.78 46.43 11.30
C SER A 75 2.12 45.11 11.67
N ILE A 76 2.44 44.07 10.92
CA ILE A 76 2.12 42.66 11.22
C ILE A 76 3.45 41.91 11.33
N SER A 77 3.53 40.96 12.26
CA SER A 77 4.69 40.07 12.39
C SER A 77 4.36 38.72 11.77
N VAL A 78 5.30 38.18 11.00
CA VAL A 78 5.33 36.77 10.62
C VAL A 78 6.24 36.10 11.65
N LEU A 79 5.72 35.16 12.42
CA LEU A 79 6.46 34.44 13.46
C LEU A 79 6.66 33.01 12.99
N THR A 80 7.90 32.54 12.92
CA THR A 80 8.19 31.15 12.63
C THR A 80 8.39 30.35 13.90
N GLY A 81 7.95 29.11 13.83
CA GLY A 81 8.26 28.11 14.82
C GLY A 81 7.52 26.84 14.49
N SER A 82 8.12 25.70 14.84
CA SER A 82 7.41 24.43 14.88
C SER A 82 6.21 24.63 15.77
N SER A 83 5.05 24.25 15.26
CA SER A 83 3.91 24.11 16.13
C SER A 83 4.15 22.83 16.96
N THR A 84 3.91 22.87 18.27
CA THR A 84 3.31 21.68 18.89
C THR A 84 1.89 21.94 18.47
N SER A 85 1.18 20.89 18.14
CA SER A 85 -0.18 20.75 18.62
C SER A 85 -0.45 21.63 19.87
N SER A 86 -1.14 22.74 19.66
CA SER A 86 -1.47 23.66 20.74
C SER A 86 -2.98 23.63 20.90
N VAL A 87 -3.39 23.42 22.14
CA VAL A 87 -4.76 23.17 22.54
C VAL A 87 -5.66 24.37 22.21
N SER A 88 -6.25 24.31 21.03
CA SER A 88 -7.70 24.35 20.84
C SER A 88 -8.04 23.07 20.10
N ILE A 89 -8.77 22.15 20.76
CA ILE A 89 -9.18 20.80 20.28
C ILE A 89 -8.58 20.46 18.92
N ASN A 90 -7.40 19.84 18.95
CA ASN A 90 -6.87 18.88 17.98
C ASN A 90 -5.33 18.98 17.97
N GLU A 91 -4.73 18.05 18.70
CA GLU A 91 -3.48 17.43 18.28
C GLU A 91 -3.62 16.90 16.84
N PRO A 92 -2.56 16.48 16.15
CA PRO A 92 -2.73 15.47 15.11
C PRO A 92 -3.44 14.28 15.74
N ILE A 93 -4.76 14.23 15.61
CA ILE A 93 -5.54 13.09 16.03
C ILE A 93 -5.59 12.21 14.80
N LEU A 94 -4.62 11.32 14.69
CA LEU A 94 -4.73 10.24 13.74
C LEU A 94 -5.92 9.38 14.15
N THR A 95 -7.06 9.54 13.49
CA THR A 95 -8.26 8.76 13.76
C THR A 95 -8.45 7.71 12.68
N VAL A 96 -8.73 6.48 13.11
CA VAL A 96 -9.08 5.36 12.23
C VAL A 96 -10.49 4.90 12.60
N GLY A 97 -11.36 4.72 11.59
CA GLY A 97 -12.66 4.06 11.78
C GLY A 97 -13.80 4.92 12.36
N GLY A 98 -13.56 6.19 12.69
CA GLY A 98 -14.57 7.09 13.24
C GLY A 98 -15.22 6.57 14.54
N ASN A 99 -16.54 6.72 14.71
CA ASN A 99 -17.28 6.22 15.88
C ASN A 99 -17.44 4.68 15.92
N SER A 100 -16.91 3.95 14.94
CA SER A 100 -17.06 2.49 14.84
C SER A 100 -16.01 1.78 15.69
N LYS A 101 -16.45 0.87 16.56
CA LYS A 101 -15.57 0.16 17.52
C LYS A 101 -14.76 -1.00 16.93
N SER A 102 -14.99 -1.37 15.67
CA SER A 102 -14.32 -2.52 15.05
C SER A 102 -14.35 -2.40 13.53
N LEU A 103 -13.18 -2.57 12.90
CA LEU A 103 -13.05 -2.61 11.45
C LEU A 103 -13.64 -3.92 10.92
N LYS A 104 -14.14 -3.89 9.69
CA LYS A 104 -14.73 -5.06 9.02
C LYS A 104 -14.02 -5.30 7.68
N PRO A 105 -13.82 -6.57 7.28
CA PRO A 105 -13.17 -6.87 6.02
C PRO A 105 -14.00 -6.38 4.83
N GLY A 106 -13.31 -6.00 3.76
CA GLY A 106 -13.87 -5.44 2.54
C GLY A 106 -14.73 -4.20 2.80
N THR A 107 -14.46 -3.41 3.83
CA THR A 107 -15.16 -2.14 4.13
C THR A 107 -14.14 -1.01 4.19
N LYS A 108 -14.50 0.15 3.62
CA LYS A 108 -13.67 1.35 3.61
C LYS A 108 -13.88 2.19 4.87
N PHE A 109 -12.80 2.60 5.51
CA PHE A 109 -12.80 3.41 6.73
C PHE A 109 -11.98 4.68 6.53
N PRO A 110 -12.44 5.84 7.03
CA PRO A 110 -11.66 7.07 6.92
C PRO A 110 -10.43 7.03 7.82
N VAL A 111 -9.37 7.66 7.33
CA VAL A 111 -8.18 8.06 8.09
C VAL A 111 -8.10 9.57 8.02
N SER A 112 -7.91 10.22 9.16
CA SER A 112 -7.79 11.68 9.23
C SER A 112 -6.62 12.05 10.14
N LEU A 113 -5.86 13.06 9.72
CA LEU A 113 -4.74 13.65 10.41
C LEU A 113 -4.93 15.18 10.42
N LEU A 114 -4.74 15.82 11.57
CA LEU A 114 -4.69 17.29 11.63
C LEU A 114 -3.26 17.73 11.90
N ASP A 115 -2.57 18.30 10.94
CA ASP A 115 -1.20 18.80 11.12
C ASP A 115 -0.98 20.16 10.44
N PRO A 116 -0.94 21.26 11.21
CA PRO A 116 -0.61 22.58 10.68
C PRO A 116 0.80 22.73 10.12
N ASP A 117 1.77 21.93 10.57
CA ASP A 117 3.15 21.98 10.09
C ASP A 117 3.28 21.36 8.68
N GLN A 118 2.32 20.54 8.27
CA GLN A 118 2.26 19.95 6.92
C GLN A 118 1.45 20.76 5.90
N ASN A 119 0.72 21.79 6.36
CA ASN A 119 0.03 22.78 5.52
C ASN A 119 1.01 23.89 5.15
N ILE A 120 1.80 23.65 4.11
CA ILE A 120 2.92 24.50 3.69
C ILE A 120 2.49 25.59 2.71
N ASN A 121 1.37 25.40 1.99
CA ASN A 121 0.81 26.42 1.11
C ASN A 121 -0.69 26.63 1.37
N SER A 122 -1.03 27.76 1.99
CA SER A 122 -2.41 28.12 2.31
C SER A 122 -3.31 28.42 1.10
N GLY A 123 -2.76 28.59 -0.10
CA GLY A 123 -3.52 28.89 -1.32
C GLY A 123 -4.02 27.64 -2.05
N ILE A 124 -3.46 26.47 -1.73
CA ILE A 124 -3.82 25.20 -2.35
C ILE A 124 -4.08 24.15 -1.28
N LYS A 125 -4.52 22.98 -1.72
CA LYS A 125 -4.51 21.79 -0.89
C LYS A 125 -3.13 21.15 -0.91
N ASP A 126 -2.62 20.85 0.27
CA ASP A 126 -1.39 20.07 0.40
C ASP A 126 -1.65 18.55 0.37
N ASP A 127 -0.74 17.84 -0.28
CA ASP A 127 -0.71 16.37 -0.30
C ASP A 127 0.51 15.85 0.49
N LEU A 128 0.29 14.83 1.32
CA LEU A 128 1.36 14.14 2.04
C LEU A 128 2.02 13.09 1.13
N ASP A 129 2.58 13.53 0.01
CA ASP A 129 3.18 12.65 -0.99
C ASP A 129 4.44 11.97 -0.47
N VAL A 130 4.57 10.67 -0.70
CA VAL A 130 5.75 9.86 -0.33
C VAL A 130 7.02 10.33 -1.05
N PHE A 131 6.90 11.01 -2.20
CA PHE A 131 8.03 11.56 -2.94
C PHE A 131 8.32 13.03 -2.62
N ARG A 132 7.52 13.69 -1.78
CA ARG A 132 7.79 15.05 -1.28
C ARG A 132 8.75 14.97 -0.09
N ASP A 133 9.81 15.77 -0.09
CA ASP A 133 10.82 15.73 0.97
C ASP A 133 10.45 16.49 2.25
N THR A 134 9.49 17.40 2.16
CA THR A 134 8.91 18.09 3.33
C THR A 134 7.76 17.33 3.97
N SER A 135 7.24 16.28 3.32
CA SER A 135 6.11 15.51 3.87
C SER A 135 6.55 14.63 5.05
N LEU A 136 5.67 14.47 6.03
CA LEU A 136 5.72 13.39 7.01
C LEU A 136 4.59 12.42 6.70
N ILE A 137 4.85 11.11 6.77
CA ILE A 137 3.90 10.11 6.27
C ILE A 137 3.36 9.25 7.41
N PRO A 138 2.04 9.21 7.63
CA PRO A 138 1.43 8.20 8.47
C PRO A 138 1.71 6.82 7.89
N THR A 139 2.07 5.87 8.75
CA THR A 139 2.53 4.55 8.33
C THR A 139 1.90 3.45 9.15
N LEU A 140 1.48 2.38 8.49
CA LEU A 140 1.09 1.10 9.08
C LEU A 140 2.16 0.05 8.74
N GLU A 141 2.75 -0.58 9.74
CA GLU A 141 3.67 -1.70 9.55
C GLU A 141 3.04 -3.00 10.10
N ILE A 142 3.14 -4.08 9.34
CA ILE A 142 2.72 -5.43 9.75
C ILE A 142 3.92 -6.36 9.57
N GLY A 143 4.26 -7.11 10.63
CA GLY A 143 5.43 -7.99 10.62
C GLY A 143 6.74 -7.21 10.64
N ASN A 144 7.73 -7.69 9.91
CA ASN A 144 9.06 -7.07 9.80
C ASN A 144 9.51 -7.04 8.33
N PRO A 145 8.93 -6.16 7.49
CA PRO A 145 9.40 -6.00 6.11
C PRO A 145 10.85 -5.50 6.08
N ILE A 146 11.58 -5.82 5.01
CA ILE A 146 12.85 -5.13 4.72
C ILE A 146 12.50 -3.81 4.07
N THR A 147 13.04 -2.71 4.58
CA THR A 147 12.85 -1.35 4.05
C THR A 147 14.19 -0.64 3.91
N LEU A 148 14.19 0.58 3.39
CA LEU A 148 15.38 1.44 3.37
C LEU A 148 15.65 2.17 4.70
N GLY A 149 14.92 1.84 5.77
CA GLY A 149 14.99 2.47 7.10
C GLY A 149 16.36 2.45 7.78
N ASN A 150 17.33 1.69 7.26
CA ASN A 150 18.70 1.62 7.75
C ASN A 150 19.77 1.80 6.66
N ALA A 151 19.35 2.06 5.42
CA ALA A 151 20.22 2.11 4.26
C ALA A 151 21.20 3.30 4.32
N TYR A 152 22.35 3.14 3.68
CA TYR A 152 23.40 4.16 3.60
C TYR A 152 24.35 3.89 2.42
N ASP A 153 25.39 4.73 2.27
CA ASP A 153 26.42 4.60 1.23
C ASP A 153 25.81 4.61 -0.19
N VAL A 154 24.96 5.61 -0.43
CA VAL A 154 24.34 5.84 -1.73
C VAL A 154 25.40 6.34 -2.69
N GLN A 155 25.51 5.70 -3.85
CA GLN A 155 26.45 6.07 -4.90
C GLN A 155 25.73 6.14 -6.25
N PHE A 156 26.03 7.19 -7.02
CA PHE A 156 25.57 7.37 -8.39
C PHE A 156 26.66 6.93 -9.37
N HIS A 157 26.27 6.19 -10.39
CA HIS A 157 27.19 5.65 -11.39
C HIS A 157 26.79 6.16 -12.77
N SER A 158 27.75 6.71 -13.50
CA SER A 158 27.57 7.20 -14.87
C SER A 158 27.55 6.09 -15.92
N SER A 159 27.54 4.82 -15.51
CA SER A 159 27.49 3.66 -16.40
C SER A 159 26.61 2.58 -15.80
N SER A 160 25.76 2.01 -16.65
CA SER A 160 24.88 0.87 -16.39
C SER A 160 25.60 -0.47 -16.17
N THR A 161 26.89 -0.56 -16.48
CA THR A 161 27.64 -1.84 -16.47
C THR A 161 28.67 -1.94 -15.35
N THR A 162 28.97 -0.84 -14.66
CA THR A 162 30.08 -0.75 -13.70
C THR A 162 29.63 -0.13 -12.39
N LEU A 163 29.67 -0.93 -11.32
CA LEU A 163 29.38 -0.51 -9.95
C LEU A 163 30.62 -0.02 -9.16
N VAL A 164 31.76 0.12 -9.83
CA VAL A 164 33.02 0.54 -9.20
C VAL A 164 33.31 1.99 -9.55
N GLY A 165 33.59 2.82 -8.54
CA GLY A 165 33.96 4.22 -8.73
C GLY A 165 32.79 5.18 -8.85
N GLY A 166 31.63 4.82 -8.28
CA GLY A 166 30.49 5.72 -8.17
C GLY A 166 30.77 6.94 -7.30
N ASP A 167 29.99 8.00 -7.54
CA ASP A 167 30.07 9.24 -6.81
C ASP A 167 29.11 9.20 -5.61
N THR A 168 29.64 9.49 -4.41
CA THR A 168 28.89 9.29 -3.17
C THR A 168 27.90 10.43 -2.95
N SER A 169 26.67 10.10 -2.59
CA SER A 169 25.64 11.06 -2.20
C SER A 169 25.46 11.06 -0.68
N ASN A 170 25.16 12.23 -0.12
CA ASN A 170 24.60 12.29 1.22
C ASN A 170 23.23 11.60 1.23
N SER A 171 22.92 10.93 2.35
CA SER A 171 21.61 10.32 2.54
C SER A 171 21.20 10.34 4.01
N SER A 172 19.89 10.37 4.25
CA SER A 172 19.32 10.44 5.60
C SER A 172 17.92 9.84 5.64
N ILE A 173 17.41 9.65 6.86
CA ILE A 173 16.06 9.10 7.12
C ILE A 173 15.43 10.01 8.18
N PRO A 174 15.02 11.25 7.80
CA PRO A 174 14.47 12.22 8.74
C PRO A 174 13.13 11.73 9.34
N ASP A 175 12.33 11.02 8.55
CA ASP A 175 11.11 10.36 8.99
C ASP A 175 11.36 8.84 9.14
N THR A 176 11.80 8.43 10.32
CA THR A 176 12.07 7.01 10.63
C THR A 176 10.80 6.15 10.60
N ASN A 177 9.62 6.76 10.74
CA ASN A 177 8.36 6.05 10.76
C ASN A 177 7.93 5.60 9.36
N SER A 178 8.19 6.41 8.33
CA SER A 178 7.93 6.00 6.94
C SER A 178 9.08 5.25 6.28
N ALA A 179 10.24 5.15 6.93
CA ALA A 179 11.40 4.40 6.43
C ALA A 179 11.81 4.75 4.98
N ARG A 180 11.54 5.99 4.56
CA ARG A 180 11.94 6.53 3.25
C ARG A 180 13.40 6.96 3.33
N LEU A 181 14.18 6.61 2.31
CA LEU A 181 15.56 7.08 2.18
C LEU A 181 15.59 8.39 1.42
N PHE A 182 16.12 9.43 2.04
CA PHE A 182 16.27 10.74 1.43
C PHE A 182 17.67 10.85 0.87
N ILE A 183 17.79 11.06 -0.43
CA ILE A 183 19.05 11.24 -1.13
C ILE A 183 19.26 12.72 -1.38
N ASP A 184 20.43 13.22 -1.00
CA ASP A 184 20.85 14.61 -1.21
C ASP A 184 22.06 14.59 -2.16
N THR A 185 21.82 15.07 -3.37
CA THR A 185 22.81 15.10 -4.46
C THR A 185 23.65 16.37 -4.49
N SER A 186 23.52 17.28 -3.51
CA SER A 186 24.28 18.53 -3.45
C SER A 186 25.81 18.34 -3.47
N ASN A 187 26.29 17.16 -3.05
CA ASN A 187 27.70 16.81 -3.03
C ASN A 187 28.12 15.86 -4.18
N VAL A 188 27.20 15.47 -5.05
CA VAL A 188 27.47 14.61 -6.21
C VAL A 188 28.00 15.47 -7.35
N ALA A 189 29.16 15.11 -7.90
CA ALA A 189 29.86 15.86 -8.93
C ALA A 189 29.54 15.41 -10.36
N ILE A 190 29.04 14.18 -10.56
CA ILE A 190 28.59 13.74 -11.88
C ILE A 190 27.26 14.42 -12.26
N SER A 191 27.13 14.84 -13.51
CA SER A 191 25.93 15.55 -14.01
C SER A 191 24.83 14.61 -14.51
N SER A 192 25.17 13.36 -14.81
CA SER A 192 24.23 12.36 -15.31
C SER A 192 24.61 10.97 -14.81
N PHE A 193 23.62 10.12 -14.61
CA PHE A 193 23.78 8.76 -14.12
C PHE A 193 22.90 7.77 -14.87
N GLU A 194 23.26 6.50 -14.79
CA GLU A 194 22.51 5.37 -15.34
C GLU A 194 22.12 4.39 -14.24
N GLN A 195 22.82 4.41 -13.10
CA GLN A 195 22.61 3.47 -12.02
C GLN A 195 22.85 4.13 -10.67
N ILE A 196 22.10 3.69 -9.65
CA ILE A 196 22.41 3.97 -8.24
C ILE A 196 22.71 2.67 -7.50
N SER A 197 23.50 2.76 -6.44
CA SER A 197 23.72 1.65 -5.51
C SER A 197 23.73 2.12 -4.08
N LEU A 198 23.36 1.22 -3.15
CA LEU A 198 23.39 1.49 -1.72
C LEU A 198 23.59 0.22 -0.91
N ASN A 199 24.05 0.38 0.33
CA ASN A 199 24.11 -0.69 1.32
C ASN A 199 22.79 -0.71 2.11
N LEU A 200 22.10 -1.85 2.11
CA LEU A 200 20.82 -2.00 2.84
C LEU A 200 21.00 -2.09 4.36
N ARG A 201 22.24 -2.26 4.83
CA ARG A 201 22.62 -2.43 6.24
C ARG A 201 21.96 -3.64 6.91
N ILE A 202 21.66 -4.66 6.12
CA ILE A 202 21.14 -5.95 6.58
C ILE A 202 22.10 -7.06 6.20
N SER A 203 22.02 -8.16 6.95
CA SER A 203 22.67 -9.41 6.56
C SER A 203 21.79 -10.21 5.59
N ALA A 204 22.42 -11.08 4.80
CA ALA A 204 21.69 -12.04 3.98
C ALA A 204 20.74 -12.92 4.81
N SER A 205 21.09 -13.22 6.07
CA SER A 205 20.21 -13.97 6.98
C SER A 205 18.96 -13.18 7.38
N ASP A 206 19.06 -11.86 7.59
CA ASP A 206 17.89 -11.03 7.91
C ASP A 206 16.95 -10.92 6.69
N LEU A 207 17.54 -10.83 5.49
CA LEU A 207 16.80 -10.87 4.24
C LEU A 207 16.07 -12.21 4.07
N GLN A 208 16.78 -13.32 4.29
CA GLN A 208 16.21 -14.68 4.19
C GLN A 208 15.11 -14.94 5.21
N SER A 209 15.18 -14.37 6.43
CA SER A 209 14.10 -14.55 7.43
C SER A 209 12.83 -13.75 7.10
N THR A 210 12.92 -12.78 6.19
CA THR A 210 11.76 -12.00 5.73
C THR A 210 11.11 -12.66 4.51
N LEU A 211 11.91 -13.24 3.61
CA LEU A 211 11.43 -13.88 2.38
C LEU A 211 10.90 -15.30 2.63
N ILE A 212 9.90 -15.70 1.85
CA ILE A 212 9.31 -17.05 1.89
C ILE A 212 9.90 -17.89 0.74
N ASP A 213 10.68 -18.91 1.06
CA ASP A 213 11.18 -19.88 0.08
C ASP A 213 10.18 -21.04 -0.07
N SER A 214 9.34 -20.97 -1.11
CA SER A 214 8.30 -21.96 -1.43
C SER A 214 8.86 -23.35 -1.81
N SER A 215 10.18 -23.48 -2.02
CA SER A 215 10.82 -24.78 -2.25
C SER A 215 10.99 -25.60 -0.97
N LEU A 216 10.88 -24.96 0.20
CA LEU A 216 10.98 -25.61 1.49
C LEU A 216 9.67 -26.31 1.87
N SER A 217 9.79 -27.43 2.60
CA SER A 217 8.61 -28.16 3.09
C SER A 217 7.79 -27.30 4.05
N ASN A 218 6.46 -27.39 3.95
CA ASN A 218 5.50 -26.67 4.81
C ASN A 218 5.66 -25.14 4.79
N THR A 219 6.20 -24.61 3.69
CA THR A 219 6.39 -23.19 3.46
C THR A 219 5.70 -22.85 2.15
N ASN A 220 4.71 -21.95 2.17
CA ASN A 220 3.97 -21.56 0.97
C ASN A 220 3.69 -20.07 1.05
N GLY A 221 4.11 -19.30 0.06
CA GLY A 221 3.88 -17.87 0.06
C GLY A 221 4.38 -17.22 -1.21
N THR A 222 4.28 -15.90 -1.23
CA THR A 222 4.75 -15.06 -2.32
C THR A 222 5.54 -13.89 -1.75
N ASN A 223 6.53 -13.42 -2.50
CA ASN A 223 7.38 -12.30 -2.14
C ASN A 223 7.18 -11.17 -3.14
N TRP A 224 7.25 -9.93 -2.68
CA TRP A 224 6.92 -8.75 -3.48
C TRP A 224 7.87 -7.61 -3.21
N LEU A 225 8.13 -6.82 -4.25
CA LEU A 225 8.77 -5.51 -4.14
C LEU A 225 7.70 -4.42 -4.20
N ASN A 226 7.58 -3.63 -3.14
CA ASN A 226 6.93 -2.32 -3.16
C ASN A 226 8.00 -1.24 -3.35
N TYR A 227 7.82 -0.35 -4.32
CA TYR A 227 8.80 0.69 -4.61
C TYR A 227 8.15 2.04 -4.95
N ASP A 228 8.90 3.10 -4.70
CA ASP A 228 8.58 4.46 -5.11
C ASP A 228 9.86 5.23 -5.46
N LEU A 229 9.93 5.66 -6.70
CA LEU A 229 11.00 6.41 -7.35
C LEU A 229 10.42 7.66 -8.04
N ARG A 230 9.21 8.12 -7.65
CA ARG A 230 8.56 9.31 -8.25
C ARG A 230 9.40 10.57 -8.08
N SER A 231 10.16 10.69 -7.00
CA SER A 231 11.12 11.79 -6.80
C SER A 231 12.13 11.86 -7.95
N PHE A 232 12.70 10.72 -8.36
CA PHE A 232 13.63 10.65 -9.50
C PHE A 232 12.95 10.95 -10.84
N ALA A 233 11.68 10.57 -11.00
CA ALA A 233 10.92 10.91 -12.19
C ALA A 233 10.70 12.43 -12.30
N ASN A 234 10.35 13.07 -11.18
CA ASN A 234 10.06 14.49 -11.11
C ASN A 234 11.32 15.35 -11.27
N ASP A 235 12.39 15.01 -10.56
CA ASP A 235 13.53 15.92 -10.39
C ASP A 235 14.74 15.50 -11.25
N PHE A 236 14.97 14.19 -11.45
CA PHE A 236 16.06 13.70 -12.31
C PHE A 236 15.66 13.43 -13.77
N GLY A 237 14.39 13.62 -14.11
CA GLY A 237 13.88 13.49 -15.48
C GLY A 237 13.81 12.05 -15.99
N ILE A 238 13.77 11.05 -15.11
CA ILE A 238 13.60 9.64 -15.51
C ILE A 238 12.13 9.39 -15.85
N THR A 239 11.81 9.39 -17.14
CA THR A 239 10.42 9.24 -17.60
C THR A 239 10.03 7.81 -18.00
N ASP A 240 11.01 6.92 -18.13
CA ASP A 240 10.79 5.54 -18.57
C ASP A 240 11.54 4.57 -17.63
N PHE A 241 10.78 3.68 -16.99
CA PHE A 241 11.30 2.66 -16.09
C PHE A 241 11.30 1.27 -16.72
N THR A 242 10.89 1.13 -17.98
CA THR A 242 10.81 -0.18 -18.66
C THR A 242 12.19 -0.80 -18.95
N ASP A 243 13.26 -0.01 -18.96
CA ASP A 243 14.64 -0.52 -19.03
C ASP A 243 15.31 -0.62 -17.65
N THR A 244 14.54 -0.47 -16.57
CA THR A 244 15.07 -0.57 -15.21
C THR A 244 15.20 -2.02 -14.76
N SER A 245 16.35 -2.38 -14.20
CA SER A 245 16.55 -3.64 -13.47
C SER A 245 17.01 -3.36 -12.04
N ILE A 246 16.69 -4.30 -11.15
CA ILE A 246 17.07 -4.21 -9.74
C ILE A 246 17.85 -5.46 -9.34
N VAL A 247 19.04 -5.24 -8.79
CA VAL A 247 20.01 -6.29 -8.46
C VAL A 247 20.41 -6.20 -7.00
N LEU A 248 20.37 -7.34 -6.31
CA LEU A 248 20.97 -7.52 -5.00
C LEU A 248 22.38 -8.12 -5.14
N SER A 249 23.36 -7.53 -4.47
CA SER A 249 24.72 -8.08 -4.34
C SER A 249 25.02 -8.47 -2.90
N PHE A 250 25.92 -9.42 -2.71
CA PHE A 250 26.19 -10.03 -1.41
C PHE A 250 27.66 -9.97 -1.03
N THR A 251 27.94 -9.76 0.26
CA THR A 251 29.27 -9.57 0.85
C THR A 251 29.93 -8.24 0.45
N THR A 252 30.04 -7.95 -0.84
CA THR A 252 30.52 -6.67 -1.38
C THR A 252 29.67 -6.26 -2.59
N LEU A 253 29.57 -4.95 -2.86
CA LEU A 253 28.86 -4.42 -4.02
C LEU A 253 29.36 -5.06 -5.34
N GLY A 254 28.42 -5.49 -6.20
CA GLY A 254 28.69 -6.15 -7.48
C GLY A 254 29.10 -7.63 -7.40
N SER A 255 29.29 -8.18 -6.20
CA SER A 255 29.63 -9.60 -6.01
C SER A 255 28.37 -10.45 -5.84
N LEU A 256 28.41 -11.67 -6.40
CA LEU A 256 27.36 -12.67 -6.22
C LEU A 256 25.96 -12.14 -6.56
N PRO A 257 25.77 -11.43 -7.70
CA PRO A 257 24.53 -10.73 -7.97
C PRO A 257 23.33 -11.69 -8.10
N VAL A 258 22.16 -11.18 -7.73
CA VAL A 258 20.84 -11.73 -8.01
C VAL A 258 19.99 -10.60 -8.55
N THR A 259 19.64 -10.65 -9.83
CA THR A 259 18.61 -9.78 -10.39
C THR A 259 17.29 -10.24 -9.79
N ILE A 260 16.57 -9.33 -9.13
CA ILE A 260 15.26 -9.61 -8.52
C ILE A 260 14.13 -8.96 -9.29
N ILE A 261 14.47 -8.06 -10.22
CA ILE A 261 13.56 -7.42 -11.14
C ILE A 261 14.28 -7.23 -12.46
N ASP A 262 13.70 -7.76 -13.55
CA ASP A 262 14.27 -7.69 -14.89
C ASP A 262 13.79 -6.44 -15.64
N SER A 263 14.54 -6.03 -16.66
CA SER A 263 14.11 -4.99 -17.58
C SER A 263 12.78 -5.38 -18.23
N GLY A 264 11.77 -4.51 -18.10
CA GLY A 264 10.42 -4.70 -18.61
C GLY A 264 9.39 -4.99 -17.53
N ASP A 265 9.81 -5.35 -16.33
CA ASP A 265 8.91 -5.61 -15.19
C ASP A 265 8.38 -4.31 -14.58
N LEU A 266 9.22 -3.28 -14.51
CA LEU A 266 8.79 -1.93 -14.13
C LEU A 266 8.13 -1.24 -15.32
N SER A 267 7.02 -0.56 -15.07
CA SER A 267 6.31 0.24 -16.07
C SER A 267 6.02 1.67 -15.62
N SER A 268 6.36 1.99 -14.37
CA SER A 268 6.11 3.27 -13.71
C SER A 268 7.15 3.52 -12.62
N ALA A 269 7.20 4.75 -12.10
CA ALA A 269 8.09 5.12 -11.00
C ALA A 269 7.66 4.54 -9.63
N GLN A 270 6.46 3.98 -9.53
CA GLN A 270 5.89 3.42 -8.30
C GLN A 270 5.13 2.15 -8.65
N GLY A 271 5.18 1.14 -7.78
CA GLY A 271 4.36 -0.06 -7.98
C GLY A 271 4.63 -1.19 -6.98
N LEU A 272 3.90 -2.28 -7.19
CA LEU A 272 4.03 -3.53 -6.46
C LEU A 272 4.24 -4.69 -7.45
N ILE A 273 5.41 -5.34 -7.38
CA ILE A 273 5.82 -6.40 -8.30
C ILE A 273 6.07 -7.69 -7.52
N GLN A 274 5.63 -8.83 -8.06
CA GLN A 274 5.91 -10.13 -7.47
C GLN A 274 7.33 -10.54 -7.85
N LEU A 275 8.10 -11.04 -6.88
CA LEU A 275 9.44 -11.59 -7.12
C LEU A 275 9.35 -13.06 -7.55
N ASP A 276 10.27 -13.49 -8.40
CA ASP A 276 10.33 -14.86 -8.88
C ASP A 276 10.89 -15.81 -7.81
N ASP A 277 10.24 -16.96 -7.64
CA ASP A 277 10.65 -18.00 -6.68
C ASP A 277 12.08 -18.51 -6.93
N SER A 278 12.58 -18.45 -8.18
CA SER A 278 13.96 -18.81 -8.52
C SER A 278 14.99 -17.86 -7.93
N ASP A 279 14.66 -16.58 -7.81
CA ASP A 279 15.56 -15.57 -7.24
C ASP A 279 15.63 -15.74 -5.73
N ILE A 280 14.49 -16.04 -5.09
CA ILE A 280 14.40 -16.35 -3.67
C ILE A 280 15.26 -17.59 -3.33
N GLN A 281 15.16 -18.66 -4.12
CA GLN A 281 16.02 -19.85 -3.98
C GLN A 281 17.50 -19.53 -4.19
N THR A 282 17.82 -18.57 -5.05
CA THR A 282 19.21 -18.12 -5.26
C THR A 282 19.71 -17.31 -4.06
N ILE A 283 18.84 -16.49 -3.44
CA ILE A 283 19.13 -15.68 -2.25
C ILE A 283 19.35 -16.56 -1.02
N SER A 284 18.64 -17.68 -0.88
CA SER A 284 18.77 -18.59 0.27
C SER A 284 20.18 -19.22 0.39
N GLY A 285 20.93 -19.28 -0.71
CA GLY A 285 22.33 -19.72 -0.74
C GLY A 285 23.37 -18.61 -0.46
N ARG A 286 22.96 -17.37 -0.19
CA ARG A 286 23.87 -16.21 -0.05
C ARG A 286 24.23 -15.94 1.40
N SER A 287 25.29 -15.14 1.60
CA SER A 287 25.79 -14.74 2.92
C SER A 287 26.44 -13.35 2.88
N GLY A 288 26.68 -12.77 4.06
CA GLY A 288 27.31 -11.45 4.21
C GLY A 288 26.31 -10.29 4.12
N THR A 289 26.82 -9.08 3.92
CA THR A 289 26.01 -7.85 3.80
C THR A 289 25.30 -7.80 2.45
N VAL A 290 24.07 -7.25 2.44
CA VAL A 290 23.29 -7.05 1.21
C VAL A 290 23.44 -5.61 0.70
N TYR A 291 23.69 -5.49 -0.60
CA TYR A 291 23.71 -4.23 -1.33
C TYR A 291 22.61 -4.25 -2.39
N LEU A 292 22.01 -3.10 -2.65
CA LEU A 292 21.01 -2.88 -3.68
C LEU A 292 21.61 -2.02 -4.78
N ALA A 293 21.35 -2.38 -6.03
CA ALA A 293 21.63 -1.54 -7.18
C ALA A 293 20.40 -1.45 -8.09
N ILE A 294 20.05 -0.23 -8.49
CA ILE A 294 18.95 0.06 -9.41
C ILE A 294 19.59 0.64 -10.68
N ASN A 295 19.52 -0.11 -11.77
CA ASN A 295 20.06 0.28 -13.06
C ASN A 295 18.90 0.71 -13.97
N PHE A 296 18.90 1.97 -14.40
CA PHE A 296 17.84 2.57 -15.22
C PHE A 296 18.07 2.40 -16.73
N ASP A 297 19.24 1.87 -17.16
CA ASP A 297 19.60 1.57 -18.56
C ASP A 297 20.15 0.15 -18.67
N SER A 298 19.32 -0.86 -18.37
CA SER A 298 19.77 -2.26 -18.36
C SER A 298 20.22 -2.74 -19.74
N SER A 299 19.63 -2.19 -20.80
CA SER A 299 20.03 -2.50 -22.17
C SER A 299 21.31 -1.79 -22.61
N ASN A 300 21.83 -0.85 -21.80
CA ASN A 300 23.03 -0.06 -22.06
C ASN A 300 22.98 0.62 -23.44
N ASN A 301 21.83 1.21 -23.76
CA ASN A 301 21.56 1.85 -25.05
C ASN A 301 21.47 3.37 -24.95
N ASN A 302 21.35 3.92 -23.75
CA ASN A 302 21.06 5.33 -23.49
C ASN A 302 22.04 5.91 -22.47
N SER A 303 22.97 6.75 -22.95
CA SER A 303 23.89 7.42 -22.03
C SER A 303 23.18 8.45 -21.14
N GLY A 304 23.33 8.35 -19.81
CA GLY A 304 22.85 9.35 -18.86
C GLY A 304 21.34 9.48 -18.77
N VAL A 305 20.66 8.42 -18.32
CA VAL A 305 19.19 8.36 -18.17
C VAL A 305 18.66 9.36 -17.16
N GLY A 306 19.34 9.51 -16.02
CA GLY A 306 19.02 10.52 -15.01
C GLY A 306 19.99 11.69 -15.07
N ASN A 307 19.49 12.90 -14.83
CA ASN A 307 20.31 14.12 -14.78
C ASN A 307 20.30 14.69 -13.37
N ILE A 308 21.48 14.94 -12.82
CA ILE A 308 21.64 15.65 -11.55
C ILE A 308 21.91 17.10 -11.91
N SER A 309 20.89 17.95 -11.76
CA SER A 309 21.05 19.39 -11.89
C SER A 309 21.27 20.01 -10.51
N ALA A 310 21.25 21.34 -10.41
CA ALA A 310 21.32 22.02 -9.13
C ALA A 310 19.99 21.83 -8.38
N GLU A 311 19.72 20.59 -7.94
CA GLU A 311 18.49 20.22 -7.26
C GLU A 311 18.29 21.08 -6.03
N THR A 312 17.05 21.52 -5.83
CA THR A 312 16.65 22.28 -4.65
C THR A 312 16.09 21.37 -3.56
N ASN A 313 15.59 20.19 -3.93
CA ASN A 313 14.94 19.24 -3.03
C ASN A 313 15.73 17.94 -2.87
N LYS A 314 15.61 17.33 -1.70
CA LYS A 314 16.09 15.96 -1.48
C LYS A 314 15.16 14.99 -2.20
N GLN A 315 15.64 13.77 -2.42
CA GLN A 315 14.94 12.74 -3.19
C GLN A 315 14.53 11.58 -2.29
N PRO A 316 13.30 11.56 -1.75
CA PRO A 316 12.79 10.41 -1.00
C PRO A 316 12.53 9.24 -1.95
N ILE A 317 13.04 8.07 -1.61
CA ILE A 317 12.74 6.82 -2.32
C ILE A 317 12.28 5.72 -1.36
N VAL A 318 11.53 4.77 -1.91
CA VAL A 318 11.05 3.57 -1.21
C VAL A 318 11.50 2.32 -1.95
N PHE A 319 11.97 1.35 -1.19
CA PHE A 319 12.19 -0.03 -1.60
C PHE A 319 11.85 -0.91 -0.41
N ASP A 320 10.78 -1.68 -0.51
CA ASP A 320 10.36 -2.60 0.54
C ASP A 320 10.15 -4.01 -0.01
N LEU A 321 10.65 -5.01 0.72
CA LEU A 321 10.40 -6.42 0.40
C LEU A 321 9.30 -6.95 1.31
N PHE A 322 8.17 -7.28 0.70
CA PHE A 322 7.02 -7.87 1.38
C PHE A 322 7.01 -9.39 1.21
N SER A 323 6.36 -10.05 2.16
CA SER A 323 6.04 -11.46 2.05
C SER A 323 4.69 -11.80 2.66
N PHE A 324 3.96 -12.67 1.99
CA PHE A 324 2.63 -13.12 2.39
C PHE A 324 2.50 -14.62 2.20
N GLY A 325 2.05 -15.33 3.24
CA GLY A 325 1.86 -16.77 3.15
C GLY A 325 1.89 -17.47 4.50
N LEU A 326 2.43 -18.68 4.49
CA LEU A 326 2.55 -19.60 5.60
C LEU A 326 4.00 -20.09 5.69
N ASP A 327 4.60 -19.98 6.87
CA ASP A 327 5.87 -20.60 7.22
C ASP A 327 5.66 -21.55 8.41
N ASN A 328 5.83 -22.85 8.16
CA ASN A 328 5.56 -23.91 9.14
C ASN A 328 4.16 -23.79 9.76
N ASP A 329 3.15 -23.58 8.90
CA ASP A 329 1.74 -23.34 9.25
C ASP A 329 1.47 -22.03 10.03
N ASN A 330 2.49 -21.18 10.25
CA ASN A 330 2.31 -19.86 10.85
C ASN A 330 2.09 -18.82 9.76
N ASP A 331 1.15 -17.91 10.01
CA ASP A 331 0.88 -16.81 9.09
C ASP A 331 2.06 -15.84 9.01
N VAL A 332 2.50 -15.58 7.78
CA VAL A 332 3.51 -14.58 7.46
C VAL A 332 2.84 -13.42 6.73
N ASN A 333 3.05 -12.23 7.27
CA ASN A 333 2.73 -10.96 6.63
C ASN A 333 3.77 -9.94 7.06
N ASN A 334 4.69 -9.66 6.16
CA ASN A 334 5.68 -8.61 6.31
C ASN A 334 5.36 -7.53 5.28
N SER A 335 4.84 -6.39 5.71
CA SER A 335 4.46 -5.28 4.82
C SER A 335 4.41 -3.93 5.54
N ILE A 336 4.57 -2.85 4.79
CA ILE A 336 4.49 -1.47 5.26
C ILE A 336 3.61 -0.66 4.30
N TYR A 337 2.73 0.18 4.85
CA TYR A 337 1.77 0.98 4.09
C TYR A 337 1.93 2.46 4.48
N ARG A 338 2.03 3.34 3.49
CA ARG A 338 2.32 4.78 3.63
C ARG A 338 1.16 5.59 3.07
N PHE A 339 0.53 6.39 3.92
CA PHE A 339 -0.72 7.06 3.61
C PHE A 339 -0.45 8.44 2.99
N GLU A 340 -0.74 8.60 1.70
CA GLU A 340 -0.63 9.88 0.98
C GLU A 340 -1.90 10.71 1.23
N LEU A 341 -2.11 11.17 2.47
CA LEU A 341 -3.33 11.89 2.82
C LEU A 341 -3.41 13.25 2.10
N GLU A 342 -4.61 13.64 1.67
CA GLU A 342 -4.88 14.92 0.98
C GLU A 342 -5.60 15.89 1.92
N GLU A 343 -5.22 17.16 1.89
CA GLU A 343 -5.91 18.21 2.62
C GLU A 343 -7.38 18.39 2.17
N THR A 344 -8.31 18.50 3.12
CA THR A 344 -9.74 18.57 2.81
C THR A 344 -10.15 19.81 1.99
N THR A 345 -9.61 20.96 2.36
CA THR A 345 -9.77 22.26 1.69
C THR A 345 -8.52 23.09 1.93
N ASP A 346 -8.27 24.07 1.07
CA ASP A 346 -7.15 25.00 1.21
C ASP A 346 -7.04 25.51 2.65
N ASN A 347 -5.85 25.39 3.23
CA ASN A 347 -5.50 25.89 4.55
C ASN A 347 -6.35 25.32 5.72
N SER A 348 -6.85 24.10 5.59
CA SER A 348 -7.59 23.40 6.66
C SER A 348 -6.69 22.72 7.69
N SER A 349 -5.45 22.42 7.30
CA SER A 349 -4.51 21.55 8.02
C SER A 349 -5.05 20.14 8.32
N ASN A 350 -6.19 19.76 7.73
CA ASN A 350 -6.86 18.49 7.97
C ASN A 350 -6.74 17.61 6.73
N PHE A 351 -5.90 16.59 6.84
CA PHE A 351 -5.59 15.63 5.79
C PHE A 351 -6.45 14.39 5.97
N ILE A 352 -7.00 13.89 4.87
CA ILE A 352 -7.88 12.73 4.85
C ILE A 352 -7.43 11.71 3.81
N GLY A 353 -7.78 10.47 4.12
CA GLY A 353 -7.63 9.33 3.24
C GLY A 353 -8.54 8.22 3.71
N SER A 354 -8.27 7.00 3.25
CA SER A 354 -9.03 5.84 3.68
C SER A 354 -8.17 4.59 3.78
N LEU A 355 -8.68 3.62 4.51
CA LEU A 355 -8.16 2.27 4.52
C LEU A 355 -9.26 1.24 4.27
N GLU A 356 -8.88 0.15 3.62
CA GLU A 356 -9.65 -1.08 3.47
C GLU A 356 -8.73 -2.27 3.77
N TYR A 357 -9.27 -3.34 4.33
CA TYR A 357 -8.53 -4.58 4.44
C TYR A 357 -9.35 -5.79 4.00
N ALA A 358 -8.66 -6.83 3.55
CA ALA A 358 -9.25 -8.13 3.24
C ALA A 358 -8.54 -9.22 4.05
N VAL A 359 -9.30 -10.23 4.48
CA VAL A 359 -8.76 -11.38 5.21
C VAL A 359 -8.31 -12.43 4.20
N THR A 360 -7.11 -12.98 4.39
CA THR A 360 -6.66 -14.09 3.55
C THR A 360 -7.27 -15.41 3.99
N ASN A 361 -7.61 -16.23 3.00
CA ASN A 361 -8.20 -17.55 3.13
C ASN A 361 -7.55 -18.53 2.17
N GLN A 362 -8.01 -19.78 2.17
CA GLN A 362 -7.47 -20.87 1.35
C GLN A 362 -7.52 -20.61 -0.16
N LEU A 363 -8.34 -19.67 -0.63
CA LEU A 363 -8.47 -19.36 -2.05
C LEU A 363 -7.58 -18.20 -2.51
N ASN A 364 -7.16 -17.32 -1.60
CA ASN A 364 -6.55 -16.04 -1.99
C ASN A 364 -5.18 -15.77 -1.35
N ILE A 365 -4.76 -16.52 -0.32
CA ILE A 365 -3.49 -16.27 0.38
C ILE A 365 -2.25 -16.42 -0.51
N LEU A 366 -2.35 -17.21 -1.58
CA LEU A 366 -1.30 -17.39 -2.59
C LEU A 366 -1.70 -16.85 -3.97
N ASP A 367 -2.78 -16.09 -4.08
CA ASP A 367 -3.28 -15.59 -5.37
C ASP A 367 -2.63 -14.25 -5.72
N PRO A 368 -1.72 -14.20 -6.71
CA PRO A 368 -1.05 -12.95 -7.09
C PRO A 368 -2.02 -11.90 -7.60
N THR A 369 -3.15 -12.31 -8.20
CA THR A 369 -4.15 -11.37 -8.73
C THR A 369 -4.83 -10.64 -7.59
N PHE A 370 -5.08 -11.33 -6.47
CA PHE A 370 -5.65 -10.73 -5.27
C PHE A 370 -4.62 -9.86 -4.54
N ILE A 371 -3.39 -10.36 -4.35
CA ILE A 371 -2.34 -9.60 -3.64
C ILE A 371 -1.98 -8.32 -4.39
N LYS A 372 -1.95 -8.33 -5.73
CA LYS A 372 -1.78 -7.11 -6.55
C LYS A 372 -2.85 -6.04 -6.33
N THR A 373 -3.97 -6.36 -5.67
CA THR A 373 -4.99 -5.35 -5.36
C THR A 373 -4.69 -4.53 -4.12
N ILE A 374 -3.66 -4.87 -3.33
CA ILE A 374 -3.23 -4.01 -2.22
C ILE A 374 -2.69 -2.68 -2.77
N ARG A 375 -2.86 -1.62 -1.98
CA ARG A 375 -2.41 -0.27 -2.30
C ARG A 375 -1.49 0.17 -1.15
N PRO A 376 -0.18 -0.10 -1.26
CA PRO A 376 0.78 0.12 -0.19
C PRO A 376 1.19 1.59 -0.02
N ILE A 377 1.10 2.38 -1.08
CA ILE A 377 1.38 3.82 -1.07
C ILE A 377 0.24 4.47 -1.86
N ASP A 378 -0.69 5.11 -1.15
CA ASP A 378 -1.93 5.64 -1.74
C ASP A 378 -2.65 6.52 -0.70
N ASN A 379 -3.61 7.32 -1.14
CA ASN A 379 -4.56 8.02 -0.27
C ASN A 379 -5.75 7.11 0.13
N GLU A 380 -5.91 5.97 -0.54
CA GLU A 380 -6.88 4.92 -0.26
C GLU A 380 -6.20 3.56 -0.01
N ILE A 381 -5.46 3.46 1.09
CA ILE A 381 -4.71 2.25 1.44
C ILE A 381 -5.59 1.00 1.43
N LYS A 382 -5.08 -0.06 0.80
CA LYS A 382 -5.67 -1.39 0.87
C LYS A 382 -4.60 -2.37 1.31
N PHE A 383 -4.86 -3.13 2.36
CA PHE A 383 -3.93 -4.12 2.89
C PHE A 383 -4.57 -5.48 3.11
N ILE A 384 -3.74 -6.50 3.29
CA ILE A 384 -4.20 -7.85 3.60
C ILE A 384 -3.84 -8.23 5.02
N VAL A 385 -4.70 -9.06 5.60
CA VAL A 385 -4.54 -9.58 6.95
C VAL A 385 -4.53 -11.09 6.87
N THR A 386 -3.46 -11.71 7.35
CA THR A 386 -3.27 -13.16 7.29
C THR A 386 -3.72 -13.87 8.56
N ASN A 387 -3.88 -13.15 9.67
CA ASN A 387 -4.38 -13.70 10.93
C ASN A 387 -5.13 -12.62 11.71
N ARG A 388 -5.89 -13.02 12.72
CA ARG A 388 -6.52 -12.10 13.66
C ARG A 388 -5.46 -11.26 14.39
N LEU A 389 -5.71 -9.95 14.47
CA LEU A 389 -4.83 -8.95 15.07
C LEU A 389 -5.57 -8.22 16.19
N ILE A 390 -5.32 -8.59 17.44
CA ILE A 390 -6.03 -8.07 18.64
C ILE A 390 -5.06 -7.48 19.67
N ASP A 391 -5.55 -6.52 20.46
CA ASP A 391 -4.85 -5.90 21.58
C ASP A 391 -3.50 -5.27 21.14
N GLU A 392 -2.39 -5.73 21.70
CA GLU A 392 -1.04 -5.28 21.36
C GLU A 392 -0.62 -5.63 19.93
N LYS A 393 -1.31 -6.61 19.31
CA LYS A 393 -1.11 -7.05 17.94
C LYS A 393 -2.10 -6.44 16.94
N GLY A 394 -3.03 -5.59 17.38
CA GLY A 394 -3.90 -4.83 16.49
C GLY A 394 -3.12 -4.00 15.48
N ILE A 395 -3.77 -3.51 14.43
CA ILE A 395 -3.09 -2.61 13.49
C ILE A 395 -2.80 -1.28 14.17
N SER A 396 -1.58 -0.76 13.96
CA SER A 396 -1.13 0.51 14.51
C SER A 396 -0.69 1.40 13.37
N ILE A 397 -1.36 2.54 13.21
CA ILE A 397 -0.89 3.59 12.31
C ILE A 397 -0.17 4.61 13.16
N SER A 398 1.05 4.95 12.79
CA SER A 398 1.92 5.86 13.53
C SER A 398 2.30 7.06 12.66
N TYR A 399 2.56 8.19 13.30
CA TYR A 399 2.95 9.45 12.67
C TYR A 399 3.91 10.19 13.60
N SER A 400 5.07 10.64 13.09
CA SER A 400 6.13 11.26 13.89
C SER A 400 6.38 12.68 13.43
N ASP A 401 6.09 13.65 14.30
CA ASP A 401 6.17 15.08 13.99
C ASP A 401 6.94 15.87 15.07
N LEU A 402 7.51 17.01 14.68
CA LEU A 402 8.28 17.90 15.52
C LEU A 402 7.37 18.85 16.31
N ASP A 403 7.38 18.70 17.63
CA ASP A 403 6.53 19.50 18.51
C ASP A 403 7.02 20.99 18.68
N LYS A 404 6.25 21.85 19.38
CA LYS A 404 6.57 23.29 19.65
C LYS A 404 7.89 23.49 20.35
N VAL A 405 8.31 22.50 21.13
CA VAL A 405 9.57 22.58 21.85
C VAL A 405 10.73 22.09 20.99
N GLY A 406 10.45 21.57 19.78
CA GLY A 406 11.41 21.09 18.80
C GLY A 406 11.84 19.66 19.07
N VAL A 407 10.96 18.83 19.64
CA VAL A 407 11.20 17.41 19.89
C VAL A 407 10.27 16.58 19.02
N THR A 408 10.83 15.60 18.30
CA THR A 408 10.02 14.65 17.54
C THR A 408 9.21 13.77 18.49
N THR A 409 7.89 13.78 18.32
CA THR A 409 6.96 12.94 19.06
C THR A 409 6.21 12.05 18.09
N THR A 410 6.10 10.76 18.43
CA THR A 410 5.30 9.81 17.65
C THR A 410 3.94 9.66 18.31
N ILE A 411 2.90 9.91 17.53
CA ILE A 411 1.53 9.54 17.86
C ILE A 411 1.19 8.24 17.16
N SER A 412 0.30 7.45 17.75
CA SER A 412 -0.21 6.23 17.12
C SER A 412 -1.68 6.04 17.44
N THR A 413 -2.41 5.47 16.49
CA THR A 413 -3.77 4.99 16.68
C THR A 413 -3.82 3.50 16.39
N LYS A 414 -4.63 2.79 17.18
CA LYS A 414 -4.73 1.34 17.09
C LYS A 414 -6.17 0.90 16.86
N SER A 415 -6.32 -0.14 16.05
CA SER A 415 -7.59 -0.82 15.89
C SER A 415 -7.40 -2.33 15.83
N ASP A 416 -8.32 -3.05 16.47
CA ASP A 416 -8.40 -4.49 16.32
C ASP A 416 -8.91 -4.85 14.93
N ILE A 417 -8.39 -5.96 14.42
CA ILE A 417 -8.92 -6.68 13.27
C ILE A 417 -9.29 -8.08 13.72
N VAL A 418 -10.58 -8.37 13.63
CA VAL A 418 -11.15 -9.68 13.96
C VAL A 418 -11.41 -10.49 12.71
N THR A 419 -11.20 -11.79 12.81
CA THR A 419 -11.77 -12.80 11.90
C THR A 419 -13.15 -13.20 12.39
N ASN A 420 -13.95 -13.84 11.54
CA ASN A 420 -15.35 -14.14 11.80
C ASN A 420 -15.63 -15.62 11.53
N SER A 421 -16.47 -16.24 12.36
CA SER A 421 -16.93 -17.60 12.07
C SER A 421 -18.04 -17.58 11.03
N GLY A 422 -17.87 -18.37 9.97
CA GLY A 422 -18.93 -18.56 8.98
C GLY A 422 -20.16 -19.25 9.54
N VAL A 423 -21.34 -18.87 9.03
CA VAL A 423 -22.61 -19.51 9.35
C VAL A 423 -23.34 -19.86 8.06
N VAL A 424 -23.79 -21.12 7.96
CA VAL A 424 -24.51 -21.64 6.80
C VAL A 424 -25.96 -21.92 7.14
N TYR A 425 -26.89 -21.53 6.28
CA TYR A 425 -28.31 -21.86 6.45
C TYR A 425 -29.05 -21.93 5.12
N THR A 426 -30.26 -22.51 5.16
CA THR A 426 -31.15 -22.62 4.01
C THR A 426 -32.53 -22.05 4.35
N GLY A 427 -33.24 -21.54 3.34
CA GLY A 427 -34.56 -20.93 3.55
C GLY A 427 -35.68 -21.90 3.99
N SER A 428 -35.46 -23.21 3.87
CA SER A 428 -36.41 -24.25 4.30
C SER A 428 -35.67 -25.46 4.86
N SER A 429 -36.34 -26.20 5.74
CA SER A 429 -35.90 -27.50 6.26
C SER A 429 -36.31 -28.68 5.38
N THR A 430 -37.21 -28.45 4.41
CA THR A 430 -37.71 -29.48 3.48
C THR A 430 -37.83 -28.94 2.06
N TYR A 431 -37.51 -29.78 1.08
CA TYR A 431 -37.53 -29.42 -0.34
C TYR A 431 -38.21 -30.50 -1.18
N ARG A 432 -39.01 -30.07 -2.16
CA ARG A 432 -39.57 -30.94 -3.21
C ARG A 432 -38.62 -30.96 -4.41
N PHE A 433 -38.72 -32.02 -5.22
CA PHE A 433 -37.96 -32.07 -6.48
C PHE A 433 -38.28 -30.87 -7.37
N GLY A 434 -37.23 -30.29 -7.96
CA GLY A 434 -37.33 -29.09 -8.79
C GLY A 434 -37.54 -27.78 -8.02
N GLN A 435 -37.79 -27.83 -6.70
CA GLN A 435 -37.86 -26.61 -5.89
C GLN A 435 -36.48 -25.94 -5.83
N PRO A 436 -36.40 -24.61 -5.94
CA PRO A 436 -35.15 -23.90 -5.70
C PRO A 436 -34.72 -24.07 -4.24
N VAL A 437 -33.46 -24.42 -4.07
CA VAL A 437 -32.75 -24.44 -2.79
C VAL A 437 -31.89 -23.19 -2.77
N THR A 438 -32.30 -22.19 -1.99
CA THR A 438 -31.45 -21.04 -1.66
C THR A 438 -30.59 -21.39 -0.45
N PHE A 439 -29.30 -21.34 -0.67
CA PHE A 439 -28.26 -21.47 0.34
C PHE A 439 -27.71 -20.09 0.66
N THR A 440 -27.54 -19.80 1.95
CA THR A 440 -26.92 -18.56 2.42
C THR A 440 -25.73 -18.88 3.30
N LEU A 441 -24.58 -18.30 2.97
CA LEU A 441 -23.37 -18.28 3.79
C LEU A 441 -23.19 -16.86 4.31
N LYS A 442 -23.06 -16.71 5.63
CA LYS A 442 -22.68 -15.45 6.25
C LYS A 442 -21.27 -15.59 6.80
N ASP A 443 -20.33 -14.91 6.16
CA ASP A 443 -18.96 -14.77 6.61
C ASP A 443 -18.36 -13.47 6.07
N PRO A 444 -18.19 -12.43 6.92
CA PRO A 444 -17.53 -11.18 6.54
C PRO A 444 -16.09 -11.32 6.04
N ASP A 445 -15.38 -12.40 6.39
CA ASP A 445 -13.97 -12.60 6.01
C ASP A 445 -13.81 -12.90 4.51
N LEU A 446 -14.90 -13.28 3.85
CA LEU A 446 -14.95 -13.47 2.40
C LEU A 446 -15.10 -12.16 1.61
N ASN A 447 -15.30 -11.02 2.27
CA ASN A 447 -15.32 -9.73 1.57
C ASN A 447 -13.89 -9.30 1.24
N LEU A 448 -13.60 -9.20 -0.06
CA LEU A 448 -12.31 -8.80 -0.60
C LEU A 448 -12.32 -7.37 -1.13
N LYS A 449 -13.51 -6.81 -1.40
CA LYS A 449 -13.68 -5.48 -2.01
C LYS A 449 -14.83 -4.71 -1.35
N SER A 450 -14.65 -3.40 -1.20
CA SER A 450 -15.68 -2.50 -0.66
C SER A 450 -16.72 -2.04 -1.69
N ASP A 451 -16.33 -1.91 -2.96
CA ASP A 451 -17.20 -1.31 -3.99
C ASP A 451 -17.85 -2.34 -4.93
N ASN A 452 -17.45 -3.62 -4.84
CA ASN A 452 -17.96 -4.68 -5.70
C ASN A 452 -18.41 -5.89 -4.89
N VAL A 453 -19.36 -6.63 -5.44
CA VAL A 453 -19.75 -7.93 -4.90
C VAL A 453 -18.67 -8.97 -5.20
N ASP A 454 -18.36 -9.79 -4.22
CA ASP A 454 -17.50 -10.95 -4.40
C ASP A 454 -18.28 -12.18 -4.87
N VAL A 455 -17.65 -12.97 -5.76
CA VAL A 455 -18.27 -14.15 -6.38
C VAL A 455 -17.33 -15.35 -6.33
N TYR A 456 -17.82 -16.44 -5.76
CA TYR A 456 -17.12 -17.72 -5.72
C TYR A 456 -17.78 -18.74 -6.65
N LEU A 457 -16.98 -19.31 -7.53
CA LEU A 457 -17.44 -20.19 -8.59
C LEU A 457 -17.28 -21.66 -8.21
N VAL A 458 -18.10 -22.51 -8.82
CA VAL A 458 -17.99 -23.97 -8.72
C VAL A 458 -16.90 -24.45 -9.66
N ASN A 459 -16.02 -25.31 -9.16
CA ASN A 459 -15.04 -26.01 -9.96
C ASN A 459 -15.72 -26.95 -10.97
N ASN A 460 -15.61 -26.60 -12.25
CA ASN A 460 -16.23 -27.32 -13.35
C ASN A 460 -15.24 -28.21 -14.13
N ASP A 461 -14.01 -28.37 -13.67
CA ASP A 461 -13.01 -29.24 -14.31
C ASP A 461 -13.33 -30.72 -14.00
N PRO A 462 -13.70 -31.54 -15.01
CA PRO A 462 -14.02 -32.95 -14.80
C PRO A 462 -12.86 -33.79 -14.26
N THR A 463 -11.62 -33.32 -14.42
CA THR A 463 -10.41 -34.03 -13.98
C THR A 463 -10.02 -33.71 -12.54
N SER A 464 -10.60 -32.66 -11.94
CA SER A 464 -10.31 -32.25 -10.58
C SER A 464 -10.90 -33.21 -9.54
N SER A 465 -10.12 -33.50 -8.50
CA SER A 465 -10.60 -34.19 -7.29
C SER A 465 -11.74 -33.43 -6.59
N ASN A 466 -11.74 -32.10 -6.73
CA ASN A 466 -12.70 -31.17 -6.13
C ASN A 466 -13.75 -30.67 -7.13
N VAL A 467 -13.98 -31.40 -8.23
CA VAL A 467 -15.07 -31.07 -9.15
C VAL A 467 -16.41 -30.99 -8.41
N ASP A 468 -17.25 -30.04 -8.83
CA ASP A 468 -18.57 -29.74 -8.26
C ASP A 468 -18.55 -29.25 -6.79
N THR A 469 -17.44 -28.66 -6.34
CA THR A 469 -17.37 -27.84 -5.12
C THR A 469 -17.14 -26.38 -5.47
N VAL A 470 -17.54 -25.45 -4.61
CA VAL A 470 -17.13 -24.04 -4.71
C VAL A 470 -15.68 -23.94 -4.24
N GLY A 471 -14.84 -23.28 -5.02
CA GLY A 471 -13.40 -23.13 -4.75
C GLY A 471 -12.58 -23.14 -6.03
N LYS A 472 -11.26 -22.99 -5.88
CA LYS A 472 -10.30 -22.98 -6.98
C LYS A 472 -8.96 -23.57 -6.53
N ASP A 473 -8.10 -23.90 -7.49
CA ASP A 473 -6.70 -24.28 -7.26
C ASP A 473 -6.51 -25.45 -6.28
N GLY A 474 -7.42 -26.43 -6.32
CA GLY A 474 -7.36 -27.60 -5.44
C GLY A 474 -7.87 -27.34 -4.01
N ASN A 475 -8.37 -26.14 -3.71
CA ASN A 475 -8.98 -25.79 -2.44
C ASN A 475 -10.52 -25.85 -2.50
N ILE A 476 -11.14 -26.21 -1.38
CA ILE A 476 -12.60 -26.24 -1.22
C ILE A 476 -13.00 -25.09 -0.29
N LEU A 477 -13.97 -24.29 -0.71
CA LEU A 477 -14.66 -23.32 0.13
C LEU A 477 -15.98 -23.88 0.63
N LEU A 478 -16.78 -24.45 -0.29
CA LEU A 478 -18.09 -24.99 0.01
C LEU A 478 -18.36 -26.26 -0.79
N GLU A 479 -18.93 -27.27 -0.15
CA GLU A 479 -19.48 -28.44 -0.84
C GLU A 479 -20.92 -28.71 -0.39
N ILE A 480 -21.77 -29.10 -1.35
CA ILE A 480 -23.17 -29.48 -1.10
C ILE A 480 -23.27 -31.00 -1.05
N LEU A 481 -23.89 -31.54 -0.01
CA LEU A 481 -24.13 -32.98 0.15
C LEU A 481 -25.62 -33.27 0.18
N ILE A 482 -26.02 -34.33 -0.51
CA ILE A 482 -27.38 -34.87 -0.49
C ILE A 482 -27.29 -36.34 -0.12
N LYS A 483 -28.00 -36.77 0.93
CA LYS A 483 -27.81 -38.10 1.55
C LYS A 483 -26.36 -38.37 1.96
N ASP A 484 -25.69 -37.34 2.49
CA ASP A 484 -24.29 -37.37 2.91
C ASP A 484 -23.30 -37.69 1.77
N ILE A 485 -23.75 -37.57 0.51
CA ILE A 485 -22.94 -37.76 -0.69
C ILE A 485 -22.80 -36.41 -1.39
N ARG A 486 -21.58 -36.01 -1.73
CA ARG A 486 -21.30 -34.78 -2.49
C ARG A 486 -22.13 -34.76 -3.77
N TYR A 487 -22.77 -33.62 -4.06
CA TYR A 487 -23.53 -33.42 -5.29
C TYR A 487 -22.62 -33.24 -6.50
N LYS A 488 -21.96 -34.33 -6.89
CA LYS A 488 -20.93 -34.41 -7.93
C LYS A 488 -21.44 -35.12 -9.18
N ARG A 489 -20.89 -34.76 -10.34
CA ARG A 489 -21.15 -35.41 -11.63
C ARG A 489 -20.62 -36.83 -11.70
N CYS A 490 -21.18 -37.64 -12.60
CA CYS A 490 -20.68 -38.97 -12.91
C CYS A 490 -21.11 -39.43 -14.30
N THR A 491 -20.47 -40.50 -14.79
CA THR A 491 -20.84 -41.16 -16.04
C THR A 491 -21.39 -42.54 -15.75
N VAL A 492 -22.68 -42.75 -16.04
CA VAL A 492 -23.36 -44.04 -15.84
C VAL A 492 -23.76 -44.59 -17.20
N ASN A 493 -23.26 -45.78 -17.54
CA ASN A 493 -23.53 -46.43 -18.83
C ASN A 493 -23.19 -45.54 -20.06
N GLY A 494 -22.12 -44.75 -19.96
CA GLY A 494 -21.68 -43.84 -21.03
C GLY A 494 -22.48 -42.53 -21.14
N VAL A 495 -23.43 -42.29 -20.23
CA VAL A 495 -24.19 -41.03 -20.15
C VAL A 495 -23.68 -40.20 -18.98
N GLU A 496 -23.30 -38.96 -19.23
CA GLU A 496 -22.91 -38.01 -18.19
C GLU A 496 -24.15 -37.45 -17.48
N TYR A 497 -24.08 -37.43 -16.15
CA TYR A 497 -25.06 -36.81 -15.26
C TYR A 497 -24.35 -35.72 -14.47
N GLY A 498 -24.86 -34.50 -14.54
CA GLY A 498 -24.23 -33.32 -13.94
C GLY A 498 -24.34 -33.26 -12.42
N GLY A 499 -23.37 -32.58 -11.81
CA GLY A 499 -23.34 -32.23 -10.38
C GLY A 499 -23.72 -30.76 -10.14
N LEU A 500 -23.25 -30.20 -9.03
CA LEU A 500 -23.50 -28.82 -8.64
C LEU A 500 -23.16 -27.81 -9.75
N ALA A 501 -22.05 -27.96 -10.47
CA ALA A 501 -21.66 -27.00 -11.50
C ALA A 501 -22.68 -26.95 -12.65
N SER A 502 -23.27 -28.10 -13.01
CA SER A 502 -24.27 -28.20 -14.08
C SER A 502 -25.57 -27.46 -13.77
N THR A 503 -25.79 -27.10 -12.50
CA THR A 503 -26.95 -26.32 -12.09
C THR A 503 -26.80 -24.82 -12.34
N GLY A 504 -25.58 -24.36 -12.66
CA GLY A 504 -25.24 -22.94 -12.71
C GLY A 504 -25.05 -22.31 -11.33
N PHE A 505 -24.86 -23.12 -10.28
CA PHE A 505 -24.64 -22.62 -8.92
C PHE A 505 -23.40 -21.71 -8.89
N THR A 506 -23.58 -20.55 -8.29
CA THR A 506 -22.53 -19.59 -7.95
C THR A 506 -22.86 -19.06 -6.57
N LEU A 507 -21.84 -18.72 -5.79
CA LEU A 507 -22.01 -18.14 -4.47
C LEU A 507 -21.68 -16.65 -4.59
N VAL A 508 -22.71 -15.80 -4.56
CA VAL A 508 -22.63 -14.38 -4.90
C VAL A 508 -22.96 -13.55 -3.67
N GLU A 509 -22.13 -12.56 -3.38
CA GLU A 509 -22.41 -11.60 -2.31
C GLU A 509 -23.70 -10.81 -2.58
N THR A 510 -24.56 -10.67 -1.58
CA THR A 510 -25.88 -10.03 -1.70
C THR A 510 -25.82 -8.51 -1.93
N GLY A 511 -24.67 -7.91 -1.63
CA GLY A 511 -24.31 -6.53 -1.90
C GLY A 511 -22.87 -6.31 -1.41
N PRO A 512 -22.17 -5.26 -1.87
CA PRO A 512 -20.79 -5.00 -1.46
C PRO A 512 -20.66 -4.90 0.07
N SER A 513 -19.59 -5.48 0.61
CA SER A 513 -19.24 -5.47 2.05
C SER A 513 -20.30 -6.08 2.99
N THR A 514 -21.27 -6.84 2.49
CA THR A 514 -22.31 -7.45 3.32
C THR A 514 -21.79 -8.65 4.09
N GLY A 515 -20.83 -9.39 3.54
CA GLY A 515 -20.39 -10.66 4.13
C GLY A 515 -21.48 -11.73 4.10
N VAL A 516 -22.49 -11.56 3.25
CA VAL A 516 -23.61 -12.49 3.08
C VAL A 516 -23.66 -12.91 1.63
N PHE A 517 -23.49 -14.19 1.39
CA PHE A 517 -23.42 -14.79 0.07
C PHE A 517 -24.58 -15.75 -0.14
N GLU A 518 -25.19 -15.70 -1.30
CA GLU A 518 -26.28 -16.58 -1.69
C GLU A 518 -25.94 -17.39 -2.94
N GLY A 519 -26.37 -18.65 -2.94
CA GLY A 519 -26.32 -19.52 -4.10
C GLY A 519 -27.61 -20.32 -4.24
N VAL A 520 -28.02 -20.57 -5.48
CA VAL A 520 -29.29 -21.25 -5.77
C VAL A 520 -29.09 -22.40 -6.74
N PHE A 521 -29.65 -23.56 -6.41
CA PHE A 521 -29.78 -24.69 -7.33
C PHE A 521 -31.17 -25.31 -7.24
N LYS A 522 -31.56 -26.10 -8.26
CA LYS A 522 -32.83 -26.85 -8.22
C LYS A 522 -32.60 -28.19 -7.53
N MET A 523 -33.45 -28.54 -6.56
CA MET A 523 -33.35 -29.84 -5.88
C MET A 523 -33.48 -30.99 -6.89
N PRO A 524 -32.43 -31.81 -7.10
CA PRO A 524 -32.47 -32.86 -8.11
C PRO A 524 -33.31 -34.04 -7.65
N SER A 525 -33.92 -34.77 -8.59
CA SER A 525 -34.64 -36.02 -8.29
C SER A 525 -33.70 -37.23 -8.11
N GLN A 526 -32.52 -37.15 -8.73
CA GLN A 526 -31.47 -38.16 -8.70
C GLN A 526 -30.09 -37.50 -8.59
N ILE A 527 -29.18 -38.18 -7.90
CA ILE A 527 -27.76 -37.83 -7.84
C ILE A 527 -26.92 -39.08 -8.12
N CYS A 528 -25.65 -38.88 -8.43
CA CYS A 528 -24.67 -39.95 -8.43
C CYS A 528 -24.50 -40.53 -7.02
N ASN A 529 -24.36 -41.85 -6.93
CA ASN A 529 -23.91 -42.46 -5.69
C ASN A 529 -22.43 -42.13 -5.42
N GLU A 530 -21.95 -42.45 -4.21
CA GLU A 530 -20.59 -42.15 -3.78
C GLU A 530 -19.50 -42.67 -4.75
N SER A 531 -19.69 -43.86 -5.32
CA SER A 531 -18.74 -44.43 -6.30
C SER A 531 -18.89 -43.89 -7.72
N GLY A 532 -19.88 -43.03 -7.99
CA GLY A 532 -20.15 -42.48 -9.33
C GLY A 532 -20.59 -43.52 -10.37
N THR A 533 -21.04 -44.69 -9.94
CA THR A 533 -21.38 -45.82 -10.85
C THR A 533 -22.88 -45.97 -11.10
N LYS A 534 -23.73 -45.35 -10.27
CA LYS A 534 -25.19 -45.45 -10.35
C LYS A 534 -25.86 -44.16 -9.93
N LEU A 535 -27.07 -43.94 -10.43
CA LEU A 535 -27.96 -42.91 -9.91
C LEU A 535 -28.78 -43.44 -8.74
N ILE A 536 -28.95 -42.60 -7.74
CA ILE A 536 -29.80 -42.85 -6.58
C ILE A 536 -30.82 -41.73 -6.45
N SER A 537 -32.01 -42.05 -5.94
CA SER A 537 -33.01 -41.01 -5.64
C SER A 537 -32.59 -40.19 -4.43
N THR A 538 -32.85 -38.89 -4.48
CA THR A 538 -32.65 -37.96 -3.36
C THR A 538 -33.80 -37.97 -2.34
N ALA A 539 -34.92 -38.63 -2.63
CA ALA A 539 -36.08 -38.71 -1.73
C ALA A 539 -35.71 -39.22 -0.32
N GLY A 540 -36.28 -38.58 0.71
CA GLY A 540 -36.11 -38.97 2.11
C GLY A 540 -34.67 -38.82 2.64
N GLY A 541 -33.82 -38.06 1.94
CA GLY A 541 -32.44 -37.80 2.31
C GLY A 541 -32.22 -36.51 3.10
N SER A 542 -31.02 -36.38 3.67
CA SER A 542 -30.48 -35.13 4.20
C SER A 542 -30.03 -34.18 3.08
N LEU A 543 -30.07 -32.88 3.36
CA LEU A 543 -29.36 -31.85 2.61
C LEU A 543 -28.39 -31.20 3.60
N ASP A 544 -27.11 -31.22 3.27
CA ASP A 544 -26.05 -30.58 4.03
C ASP A 544 -25.22 -29.69 3.11
N ALA A 545 -24.52 -28.74 3.71
CA ALA A 545 -23.53 -27.94 3.05
C ALA A 545 -22.38 -27.74 4.04
N LYS A 546 -21.18 -28.09 3.61
CA LYS A 546 -19.98 -27.96 4.43
C LYS A 546 -19.20 -26.76 3.94
N TYR A 547 -19.16 -25.72 4.78
CA TYR A 547 -18.32 -24.56 4.59
C TYR A 547 -16.98 -24.80 5.30
N HIS A 548 -15.90 -24.73 4.54
CA HIS A 548 -14.53 -24.85 5.02
C HIS A 548 -14.02 -23.45 5.31
N ASP A 549 -14.16 -23.05 6.58
CA ASP A 549 -13.70 -21.77 7.08
C ASP A 549 -12.20 -21.88 7.40
N SER A 550 -11.38 -21.10 6.71
CA SER A 550 -9.94 -21.07 7.01
C SER A 550 -9.62 -20.32 8.30
N ARG A 551 -10.50 -19.39 8.72
CA ARG A 551 -10.24 -18.41 9.77
C ARG A 551 -11.54 -18.13 10.53
N ASP A 552 -11.89 -19.00 11.47
CA ASP A 552 -13.01 -18.73 12.36
C ASP A 552 -12.74 -17.50 13.25
N ALA A 553 -13.69 -17.12 14.12
CA ALA A 553 -13.54 -15.97 15.01
C ALA A 553 -12.32 -16.04 15.97
N SER A 554 -11.68 -17.21 16.10
CA SER A 554 -10.44 -17.43 16.85
C SER A 554 -9.19 -17.46 15.99
N GLY A 555 -9.31 -17.34 14.66
CA GLY A 555 -8.24 -17.42 13.68
C GLY A 555 -7.88 -18.86 13.27
N ASN A 556 -8.70 -19.85 13.66
CA ASN A 556 -8.43 -21.27 13.37
C ASN A 556 -9.27 -21.77 12.21
N SER A 557 -8.79 -22.80 11.52
CA SER A 557 -9.61 -23.47 10.51
C SER A 557 -10.72 -24.32 11.15
N ASN A 558 -11.93 -24.25 10.58
CA ASN A 558 -13.10 -24.97 11.04
C ASN A 558 -14.01 -25.41 9.87
N ILE A 559 -14.91 -26.36 10.12
CA ILE A 559 -15.91 -26.78 9.13
C ILE A 559 -17.30 -26.63 9.72
N PHE A 560 -18.06 -25.69 9.14
CA PHE A 560 -19.45 -25.42 9.49
C PHE A 560 -20.38 -26.23 8.59
N SER A 561 -21.46 -26.77 9.17
CA SER A 561 -22.39 -27.67 8.49
C SER A 561 -23.83 -27.33 8.83
N LEU A 562 -24.71 -27.37 7.82
CA LEU A 562 -26.16 -27.15 7.98
C LEU A 562 -26.80 -28.13 8.96
N LEU A 563 -26.23 -29.32 9.11
CA LEU A 563 -26.78 -30.38 9.96
C LEU A 563 -26.24 -30.37 11.39
N ARG A 564 -25.12 -29.67 11.67
CA ARG A 564 -24.54 -29.62 13.03
C ARG A 564 -25.26 -28.65 13.97
N ASP A 565 -25.96 -27.65 13.44
CA ASP A 565 -26.67 -26.62 14.21
C ASP A 565 -28.16 -26.95 14.46
N LYS A 566 -28.53 -28.24 14.47
CA LYS A 566 -29.89 -28.73 14.76
C LYS A 566 -29.99 -29.62 15.98
#